data_AF-A0A815D6A5-F1
#
_entry.id   AF-A0A815D6A5-F1
#
_cell.length_a   1.000
_cell.length_b   1.000
_cell.length_c   1.000
_cell.angle_alpha   90.00
_cell.angle_beta   90.00
_cell.angle_gamma   90.00
#
_symmetry.space_group_name_H-M   'P 1'
#
loop_
_entity.id
_entity.type
_entity.pdbx_description
1 polymer ?
#
loop_
_entity_poly.entity_id
_entity_poly.type
_entity_poly.pdbx_seq_one_letter_code
_entity_poly.pdbx_strand_id
1 'polypeptide(L)'
;MDSNIRWHFNPYDQVQPLRQNENPQQQFLPRSRSLTELRQQHQHQPMPVVGKPLSDRVCKNVPYPIVHKLRLDELFDVRHGGRPNIDRLVYHLKNEGRLTEETWRHLLSQAKILFRQEPNVIFLPRGCTIVGDIHGQ
;
A
#
# COMPACT_ATOMS: atom_id res chain seq x y z
N MET A 1 23.87 -28.99 -38.80
CA MET A 1 25.14 -28.51 -38.21
C MET A 1 25.21 -29.13 -36.84
N ASP A 2 25.89 -30.27 -36.79
CA ASP A 2 26.16 -31.03 -35.56
C ASP A 2 27.34 -30.43 -34.81
N SER A 3 27.29 -30.50 -33.48
CA SER A 3 28.49 -30.51 -32.64
C SER A 3 28.25 -31.28 -31.34
N ASN A 4 29.00 -32.37 -31.22
CA ASN A 4 29.20 -33.27 -30.07
C ASN A 4 29.60 -32.54 -28.78
N ILE A 5 29.40 -33.17 -27.61
CA ILE A 5 30.48 -33.52 -26.64
C ILE A 5 29.94 -34.47 -25.54
N ARG A 6 30.77 -35.45 -25.21
CA ARG A 6 30.64 -36.58 -24.28
C ARG A 6 31.41 -36.27 -22.99
N TRP A 7 30.88 -36.65 -21.82
CA TRP A 7 31.67 -36.71 -20.57
C TRP A 7 31.63 -38.10 -19.94
N HIS A 8 32.82 -38.51 -19.51
CA HIS A 8 33.22 -39.85 -19.09
C HIS A 8 32.78 -40.20 -17.66
N PHE A 9 32.50 -41.49 -17.45
CA PHE A 9 32.30 -42.13 -16.15
C PHE A 9 33.68 -42.43 -15.53
N ASN A 10 33.87 -42.22 -14.21
CA ASN A 10 35.01 -42.79 -13.48
C ASN A 10 34.52 -43.90 -12.51
N PRO A 11 34.96 -45.16 -12.68
CA PRO A 11 34.44 -46.31 -11.94
C PRO A 11 35.21 -46.71 -10.67
N TYR A 12 35.98 -45.82 -10.02
CA TYR A 12 36.77 -46.18 -8.82
C TYR A 12 36.86 -45.08 -7.74
N ASP A 13 35.73 -44.61 -7.20
CA ASP A 13 35.73 -44.01 -5.86
C ASP A 13 34.93 -44.91 -4.90
N GLN A 14 35.64 -45.89 -4.34
CA GLN A 14 35.19 -46.74 -3.23
C GLN A 14 35.58 -46.11 -1.87
N VAL A 15 35.02 -46.67 -0.76
CA VAL A 15 35.46 -46.61 0.67
C VAL A 15 34.51 -45.73 1.55
N GLN A 16 33.72 -46.15 2.58
CA GLN A 16 33.36 -47.39 3.33
C GLN A 16 31.95 -47.23 3.99
N PRO A 17 31.32 -48.29 4.56
CA PRO A 17 30.08 -48.18 5.33
C PRO A 17 30.26 -48.23 6.88
N LEU A 18 29.21 -47.73 7.56
CA LEU A 18 28.76 -47.91 8.96
C LEU A 18 29.34 -47.01 10.07
N ARG A 19 28.50 -46.09 10.56
CA ARG A 19 27.89 -46.22 11.91
C ARG A 19 26.47 -45.67 11.94
N GLN A 20 25.57 -46.51 12.43
CA GLN A 20 24.23 -46.15 12.91
C GLN A 20 24.37 -45.05 13.97
N ASN A 21 23.49 -44.05 13.92
CA ASN A 21 22.90 -43.41 15.11
C ASN A 21 21.58 -42.76 14.69
N GLU A 22 20.57 -43.03 15.51
CA GLU A 22 19.15 -42.81 15.30
C GLU A 22 18.76 -41.34 15.39
N ASN A 23 17.75 -40.92 14.62
CA ASN A 23 16.65 -40.06 15.09
C ASN A 23 15.60 -39.83 14.00
N PRO A 24 14.41 -40.44 14.08
CA PRO A 24 13.28 -40.10 13.23
C PRO A 24 12.48 -38.98 13.88
N GLN A 25 12.46 -37.78 13.29
CA GLN A 25 11.27 -36.92 13.18
C GLN A 25 11.55 -35.53 12.58
N GLN A 26 10.66 -35.15 11.66
CA GLN A 26 10.20 -33.79 11.37
C GLN A 26 10.95 -32.98 10.30
N GLN A 27 10.62 -33.40 9.08
CA GLN A 27 10.49 -32.61 7.86
C GLN A 27 9.60 -31.37 8.11
N PHE A 28 10.17 -30.16 8.07
CA PHE A 28 9.38 -28.91 8.03
C PHE A 28 9.23 -28.45 6.57
N LEU A 29 8.12 -28.81 5.93
CA LEU A 29 7.64 -28.11 4.74
C LEU A 29 6.90 -26.84 5.19
N PRO A 30 7.14 -25.67 4.56
CA PRO A 30 6.35 -24.48 4.86
C PRO A 30 4.90 -24.71 4.43
N ARG A 31 3.95 -24.59 5.37
CA ARG A 31 2.51 -24.66 5.10
C ARG A 31 2.14 -23.68 3.98
N SER A 32 1.63 -24.20 2.86
CA SER A 32 0.99 -23.39 1.83
C SER A 32 -0.24 -22.71 2.43
N ARG A 33 -0.19 -21.38 2.59
CA ARG A 33 -1.38 -20.60 2.97
C ARG A 33 -2.35 -20.57 1.81
N SER A 34 -3.62 -20.80 2.12
CA SER A 34 -4.71 -20.80 1.14
C SER A 34 -4.97 -19.38 0.59
N LEU A 35 -5.42 -19.28 -0.66
CA LEU A 35 -5.78 -18.00 -1.30
C LEU A 35 -6.88 -17.24 -0.53
N THR A 36 -7.70 -17.96 0.24
CA THR A 36 -8.74 -17.40 1.11
C THR A 36 -8.14 -16.65 2.31
N GLU A 37 -6.99 -17.08 2.83
CA GLU A 37 -6.28 -16.43 3.94
C GLU A 37 -5.54 -15.16 3.49
N LEU A 38 -5.02 -15.13 2.26
CA LEU A 38 -4.39 -13.93 1.69
C LEU A 38 -5.40 -12.80 1.42
N ARG A 39 -6.65 -13.14 1.08
CA ARG A 39 -7.70 -12.15 0.79
C ARG A 39 -8.24 -11.45 2.05
N GLN A 40 -8.16 -12.09 3.22
CA GLN A 40 -8.57 -11.49 4.49
C GLN A 40 -7.54 -10.50 5.04
N GLN A 41 -6.27 -10.59 4.64
CA GLN A 41 -5.22 -9.67 5.12
C GLN A 41 -5.32 -8.25 4.53
N HIS A 42 -6.05 -8.07 3.44
CA HIS A 42 -6.25 -6.77 2.77
C HIS A 42 -7.57 -6.09 3.15
N GLN A 43 -8.30 -6.58 4.17
CA GLN A 43 -9.40 -5.82 4.76
C GLN A 43 -8.86 -4.96 5.90
N HIS A 44 -8.79 -3.65 5.64
CA HIS A 44 -8.66 -2.54 6.59
C HIS A 44 -7.84 -2.85 7.84
N GLN A 45 -6.51 -2.76 7.76
CA GLN A 45 -5.74 -2.55 8.98
C GLN A 45 -6.10 -1.16 9.53
N PRO A 46 -6.72 -1.06 10.72
CA PRO A 46 -6.92 0.24 11.34
C PRO A 46 -5.54 0.79 11.69
N MET A 47 -5.22 1.98 11.15
CA MET A 47 -3.99 2.69 11.50
C MET A 47 -3.94 2.86 13.03
N PRO A 48 -2.77 2.64 13.68
CA PRO A 48 -2.67 2.80 15.13
C PRO A 48 -2.99 4.26 15.49
N VAL A 49 -4.09 4.45 16.21
CA VAL A 49 -4.46 5.74 16.79
C VAL A 49 -3.49 6.01 17.93
N VAL A 50 -2.32 6.56 17.63
CA VAL A 50 -1.41 7.09 18.65
C VAL A 50 -1.94 8.47 19.06
N GLY A 51 -3.08 8.46 19.75
CA GLY A 51 -3.56 9.58 20.54
C GLY A 51 -3.25 9.29 22.00
N LYS A 52 -2.71 10.26 22.73
CA LYS A 52 -2.52 10.17 24.20
C LYS A 52 -3.77 9.57 24.87
N PRO A 53 -3.63 8.82 25.97
CA PRO A 53 -4.77 8.15 26.60
C PRO A 53 -5.90 9.14 26.91
N LEU A 54 -7.13 8.73 26.61
CA LEU A 54 -8.39 9.48 26.81
C LEU A 54 -8.67 9.86 28.28
N SER A 55 -7.80 9.45 29.22
CA SER A 55 -8.01 9.57 30.66
C SER A 55 -8.15 11.02 31.12
N ASP A 56 -7.46 11.96 30.45
CA ASP A 56 -7.30 13.33 30.96
C ASP A 56 -8.18 14.36 30.24
N ARG A 57 -8.92 13.96 29.19
CA ARG A 57 -9.85 14.88 28.51
C ARG A 57 -11.13 15.03 29.31
N VAL A 58 -11.54 16.28 29.51
CA VAL A 58 -12.87 16.63 30.01
C VAL A 58 -13.96 16.15 29.03
N CYS A 59 -13.79 16.41 27.72
CA CYS A 59 -14.74 16.03 26.69
C CYS A 59 -14.30 14.76 25.95
N LYS A 60 -14.75 13.59 26.42
CA LYS A 60 -14.36 12.28 25.87
C LYS A 60 -15.04 11.92 24.54
N ASN A 61 -16.20 12.52 24.24
CA ASN A 61 -16.99 12.21 23.03
C ASN A 61 -16.52 12.95 21.78
N VAL A 62 -15.61 13.92 21.90
CA VAL A 62 -15.05 14.64 20.75
C VAL A 62 -13.90 13.81 20.19
N PRO A 63 -13.95 13.39 18.91
CA PRO A 63 -12.86 12.62 18.31
C PRO A 63 -11.55 13.42 18.35
N TYR A 64 -10.43 12.70 18.34
CA TYR A 64 -9.13 13.33 18.14
C TYR A 64 -8.91 13.57 16.64
N PRO A 65 -8.28 14.70 16.26
CA PRO A 65 -7.82 14.87 14.90
C PRO A 65 -6.76 13.81 14.57
N ILE A 66 -6.64 13.45 13.29
CA ILE A 66 -5.55 12.57 12.84
C ILE A 66 -4.22 13.34 12.97
N VAL A 67 -3.38 12.88 13.89
CA VAL A 67 -2.07 13.50 14.17
C VAL A 67 -1.05 13.16 13.08
N HIS A 68 -1.13 11.95 12.53
CA HIS A 68 -0.25 11.48 11.46
C HIS A 68 -0.43 12.32 10.20
N LYS A 69 0.68 12.75 9.59
CA LYS A 69 0.63 13.46 8.31
C LYS A 69 0.60 12.45 7.16
N LEU A 70 -0.40 12.54 6.30
CA LEU A 70 -0.54 11.65 5.16
C LEU A 70 0.65 11.81 4.19
N ARG A 71 1.36 10.71 3.95
CA ARG A 71 2.58 10.64 3.14
C ARG A 71 2.26 10.39 1.66
N LEU A 72 3.29 10.57 0.82
CA LEU A 72 3.15 10.49 -0.63
C LEU A 72 2.80 9.07 -1.09
N ASP A 73 3.53 8.08 -0.59
CA ASP A 73 3.31 6.65 -0.86
C ASP A 73 1.99 6.11 -0.28
N GLU A 74 1.48 6.76 0.75
CA GLU A 74 0.19 6.45 1.34
C GLU A 74 -0.99 6.92 0.48
N LEU A 75 -0.84 8.07 -0.17
CA LEU A 75 -1.87 8.67 -1.01
C LEU A 75 -1.77 8.20 -2.48
N PHE A 76 -0.57 8.08 -3.02
CA PHE A 76 -0.27 7.71 -4.41
C PHE A 76 0.31 6.30 -4.47
N ASP A 77 -0.51 5.30 -4.14
CA ASP A 77 -0.07 3.91 -4.23
C ASP A 77 -0.08 3.38 -5.68
N VAL A 78 0.64 2.27 -5.90
CA VAL A 78 0.78 1.65 -7.23
C VAL A 78 -0.58 1.13 -7.76
N ARG A 79 -1.53 0.81 -6.86
CA ARG A 79 -2.83 0.25 -7.24
C ARG A 79 -3.69 1.27 -7.97
N HIS A 80 -3.49 2.56 -7.69
CA HIS A 80 -4.19 3.67 -8.35
C HIS A 80 -3.46 4.19 -9.60
N GLY A 81 -2.43 3.50 -10.10
CA GLY A 81 -1.76 3.87 -11.33
C GLY A 81 -1.14 5.28 -11.30
N GLY A 82 -0.65 5.71 -10.13
CA GLY A 82 -0.09 7.04 -9.93
C GLY A 82 -1.13 8.15 -9.70
N ARG A 83 -2.42 7.81 -9.56
CA ARG A 83 -3.48 8.74 -9.12
C ARG A 83 -3.62 8.73 -7.59
N PRO A 84 -4.08 9.83 -6.98
CA PRO A 84 -4.31 9.86 -5.55
C PRO A 84 -5.52 8.99 -5.18
N ASN A 85 -5.43 8.27 -4.07
CA ASN A 85 -6.56 7.59 -3.45
C ASN A 85 -7.51 8.62 -2.82
N ILE A 86 -8.61 8.92 -3.52
CA ILE A 86 -9.57 9.96 -3.12
C ILE A 86 -10.27 9.62 -1.81
N ASP A 87 -10.69 8.36 -1.62
CA ASP A 87 -11.38 7.95 -0.40
C ASP A 87 -10.50 8.15 0.84
N ARG A 88 -9.21 7.81 0.71
CA ARG A 88 -8.23 8.03 1.78
C ARG A 88 -8.03 9.52 2.07
N LEU A 89 -7.91 10.34 1.03
CA LEU A 89 -7.74 11.79 1.17
C LEU A 89 -8.96 12.43 1.87
N VAL A 90 -10.17 12.09 1.42
CA VAL A 90 -11.42 12.60 2.00
C VAL A 90 -11.56 12.18 3.46
N TYR A 91 -11.33 10.89 3.77
CA TYR A 91 -11.35 10.41 5.15
C TYR A 91 -10.35 11.18 6.03
N HIS A 92 -9.13 11.39 5.53
CA HIS A 92 -8.07 12.06 6.27
C HIS A 92 -8.41 13.52 6.56
N LEU A 93 -8.86 14.26 5.55
CA LEU A 93 -9.21 15.68 5.69
C LEU A 93 -10.47 15.88 6.55
N LYS A 94 -11.48 15.01 6.42
CA LYS A 94 -12.71 15.06 7.27
C LYS A 94 -12.41 14.85 8.75
N ASN A 95 -11.33 14.15 9.08
CA ASN A 95 -10.87 13.94 10.45
C ASN A 95 -9.69 14.87 10.80
N GLU A 96 -9.66 16.06 10.18
CA GLU A 96 -8.71 17.15 10.46
C GLU A 96 -7.23 16.77 10.27
N GLY A 97 -6.97 15.68 9.54
CA GLY A 97 -5.64 15.22 9.22
C GLY A 97 -4.93 16.15 8.24
N ARG A 98 -3.59 16.24 8.38
CA ARG A 98 -2.74 17.07 7.52
C ARG A 98 -1.93 16.22 6.55
N LEU A 99 -1.46 16.82 5.47
CA LEU A 99 -0.56 16.17 4.51
C LEU A 99 0.90 16.54 4.83
N THR A 100 1.85 15.69 4.44
CA THR A 100 3.25 16.12 4.38
C THR A 100 3.45 17.16 3.28
N GLU A 101 4.53 17.94 3.39
CA GLU A 101 4.79 19.00 2.41
C GLU A 101 4.97 18.46 0.98
N GLU A 102 5.73 17.38 0.85
CA GLU A 102 5.92 16.66 -0.39
C GLU A 102 4.59 16.22 -1.01
N THR A 103 3.67 15.69 -0.20
CA THR A 103 2.39 15.13 -0.68
C THR A 103 1.46 16.20 -1.25
N TRP A 104 1.24 17.30 -0.53
CA TRP A 104 0.35 18.36 -1.03
C TRP A 104 0.95 19.06 -2.25
N ARG A 105 2.28 19.24 -2.27
CA ARG A 105 2.98 19.87 -3.38
C ARG A 105 2.91 19.01 -4.63
N HIS A 106 3.05 17.69 -4.49
CA HIS A 106 2.88 16.75 -5.59
C HIS A 106 1.44 16.80 -6.14
N LEU A 107 0.43 16.74 -5.26
CA LEU A 107 -0.98 16.84 -5.64
C LEU A 107 -1.28 18.14 -6.41
N LEU A 108 -0.83 19.28 -5.89
CA LEU A 108 -1.04 20.59 -6.53
C LEU A 108 -0.32 20.68 -7.88
N SER A 109 0.87 20.09 -8.00
CA SER A 109 1.63 20.06 -9.25
C SER A 109 0.90 19.28 -10.34
N GLN A 110 0.35 18.09 -10.01
CA GLN A 110 -0.45 17.30 -10.94
C GLN A 110 -1.71 18.07 -11.40
N ALA A 111 -2.44 18.67 -10.46
CA ALA A 111 -3.62 19.49 -10.78
C ALA A 111 -3.27 20.69 -11.66
N LYS A 112 -2.17 21.38 -11.38
CA LYS A 112 -1.68 22.51 -12.18
C LYS A 112 -1.38 22.11 -13.62
N ILE A 113 -0.78 20.94 -13.84
CA ILE A 113 -0.50 20.43 -15.19
C ILE A 113 -1.81 20.20 -15.96
N LEU A 114 -2.81 19.61 -15.30
CA LEU A 114 -4.13 19.36 -15.90
C LEU A 114 -4.86 20.67 -16.24
N PHE A 115 -5.00 21.58 -15.28
CA PHE A 115 -5.70 22.85 -15.51
C PHE A 115 -5.02 23.74 -16.54
N ARG A 116 -3.70 23.65 -16.71
CA ARG A 116 -2.98 24.41 -17.74
C ARG A 116 -3.32 23.94 -19.17
N GLN A 117 -3.80 22.73 -19.34
CA GLN A 117 -4.18 22.18 -20.65
C GLN A 117 -5.61 22.58 -21.06
N GLU A 118 -6.41 23.10 -20.13
CA GLU A 118 -7.79 23.50 -20.40
C GLU A 118 -7.87 24.91 -21.00
N PRO A 119 -8.79 25.16 -21.95
CA PRO A 119 -9.03 26.50 -22.48
C PRO A 119 -9.73 27.41 -21.46
N ASN A 120 -9.59 28.72 -21.64
CA ASN A 120 -10.28 29.71 -20.79
C ASN A 120 -11.82 29.57 -20.81
N VAL A 121 -12.38 29.05 -21.90
CA VAL A 121 -13.82 28.78 -22.05
C VAL A 121 -14.01 27.28 -22.29
N ILE A 122 -14.63 26.61 -21.32
CA ILE A 122 -14.87 25.16 -21.35
C ILE A 122 -16.32 24.88 -21.78
N PHE A 123 -16.51 23.95 -22.70
CA PHE A 123 -17.83 23.47 -23.10
C PHE A 123 -18.17 22.22 -22.32
N LEU A 124 -19.25 22.27 -21.52
CA LEU A 124 -19.67 21.16 -20.69
C LEU A 124 -20.79 20.34 -21.37
N PRO A 125 -20.77 19.00 -21.26
CA PRO A 125 -21.86 18.17 -21.71
C PRO A 125 -23.10 18.36 -20.82
N ARG A 126 -24.26 17.94 -21.34
CA ARG A 126 -25.50 17.90 -20.54
C ARG A 126 -25.38 16.91 -19.38
N GLY A 127 -26.18 17.12 -18.34
CA GLY A 127 -26.22 16.24 -17.15
C GLY A 127 -25.13 16.54 -16.12
N CYS A 128 -24.51 17.72 -16.17
CA CYS A 128 -23.57 18.17 -15.16
C CYS A 128 -24.29 18.80 -13.96
N THR A 129 -23.61 18.80 -12.81
CA THR A 129 -24.02 19.56 -11.62
C THR A 129 -23.21 20.86 -11.59
N ILE A 130 -23.89 22.00 -11.43
CA ILE A 130 -23.26 23.32 -11.29
C ILE A 130 -23.24 23.67 -9.81
N VAL A 131 -22.05 24.01 -9.30
CA VAL A 131 -21.83 24.41 -7.91
C VAL A 131 -21.21 25.80 -7.90
N GLY A 132 -21.71 26.68 -7.03
CA GLY A 132 -21.16 28.03 -6.82
C GLY A 132 -20.01 28.03 -5.82
N ASP A 133 -19.87 29.11 -5.07
CA ASP A 133 -18.76 29.29 -4.14
C ASP A 133 -18.73 28.24 -3.01
N ILE A 134 -17.51 27.79 -2.66
CA ILE A 134 -17.26 26.81 -1.58
C ILE A 134 -16.73 27.47 -0.30
N HIS A 135 -15.88 28.50 -0.42
CA HIS A 135 -15.32 29.26 0.71
C HIS A 135 -14.61 28.46 1.83
N GLY A 136 -14.19 27.22 1.55
CA GLY A 136 -13.45 26.39 2.51
C GLY A 136 -14.29 25.82 3.65
N GLN A 137 -15.61 25.70 3.45
CA GLN A 137 -16.55 25.03 4.36
C GLN A 137 -16.54 23.51 4.16
#